data_AF-A0A8S0TH53-F1
#
_entry.id   AF-A0A8S0TH53-F1
#
_cell.length_a   1.000
_cell.length_b   1.000
_cell.length_c   1.000
_cell.angle_alpha   90.00
_cell.angle_beta   90.00
_cell.angle_gamma   90.00
#
_symmetry.space_group_name_H-M   'P 1'
#
loop_
_entity.id
_entity.type
_entity.pdbx_description
1 polymer ?
#
loop_
_entity_poly.entity_id
_entity_poly.type
_entity_poly.pdbx_seq_one_letter_code
_entity_poly.pdbx_strand_id
1 'polypeptide(L)'
;MPFVGTIIRAMQVIYVDRFSRSSRKHAVNEIKRKASCNQFPRLLLFPEGTTTNGRLLISFQLGAFIPGYPVQPVIVRYPYVHFDQSWGHITVAKLMFRMFTQFHNFME
;
A
#
# COMPACT_ATOMS: atom_id res chain seq x y z
N MET A 1 -12.28 15.43 2.34
CA MET A 1 -13.13 14.50 3.11
C MET A 1 -12.71 14.51 4.57
N PRO A 2 -13.55 14.99 5.50
CA PRO A 2 -13.16 15.29 6.89
C PRO A 2 -12.73 14.08 7.73
N PHE A 3 -13.12 12.85 7.38
CA PHE A 3 -12.77 11.63 8.12
C PHE A 3 -11.46 10.97 7.66
N VAL A 4 -11.15 11.10 6.37
CA VAL A 4 -9.97 10.47 5.76
C VAL A 4 -8.68 11.03 6.35
N GLY A 5 -8.60 12.35 6.58
CA GLY A 5 -7.42 12.98 7.16
C GLY A 5 -7.11 12.52 8.60
N THR A 6 -8.14 12.36 9.43
CA THR A 6 -7.98 11.91 10.83
C THR A 6 -7.53 10.46 10.90
N ILE A 7 -8.13 9.59 10.07
CA ILE A 7 -7.76 8.17 9.98
C ILE A 7 -6.31 8.03 9.48
N ILE A 8 -5.90 8.79 8.47
CA ILE A 8 -4.53 8.73 7.96
C ILE A 8 -3.51 9.20 9.01
N ARG A 9 -3.84 10.24 9.79
CA ARG A 9 -2.97 10.69 10.91
C ARG A 9 -2.88 9.64 12.01
N ALA A 10 -3.98 8.96 12.34
CA ALA A 10 -4.00 7.89 13.34
C ALA A 10 -3.19 6.65 12.90
N MET A 11 -3.26 6.27 11.62
CA MET A 11 -2.51 5.15 11.06
C MET A 11 -1.02 5.45 10.82
N GLN A 12 -0.55 6.67 11.14
CA GLN A 12 0.83 7.11 10.95
C GLN A 12 1.34 6.83 9.52
N VAL A 13 0.53 7.09 8.50
CA VAL A 13 0.92 6.81 7.10
C VAL A 13 2.06 7.72 6.66
N ILE A 14 2.98 7.18 5.86
CA ILE A 14 4.04 7.95 5.21
C ILE A 14 3.51 8.44 3.86
N TYR A 15 3.37 9.75 3.72
CA TYR A 15 2.94 10.35 2.46
C TYR A 15 4.11 10.39 1.46
N VAL A 16 3.85 9.95 0.24
CA VAL A 16 4.82 9.97 -0.85
C VAL A 16 4.20 10.65 -2.06
N ASP A 17 4.75 11.80 -2.43
CA ASP A 17 4.51 12.40 -3.73
C ASP A 17 5.56 11.88 -4.72
N ARG A 18 5.08 11.26 -5.80
CA ARG A 18 5.93 10.64 -6.83
C ARG A 18 6.64 11.67 -7.71
N PHE A 19 6.06 12.87 -7.85
CA PHE A 19 6.59 13.94 -8.70
C PHE A 19 7.65 14.79 -8.00
N SER A 20 7.65 14.80 -6.66
CA SER A 20 8.58 15.58 -5.86
C SER A 20 9.80 14.76 -5.39
N ARG A 21 10.99 15.15 -5.87
CA ARG A 21 12.26 14.56 -5.41
C ARG A 21 12.49 14.72 -3.90
N SER A 22 12.08 15.85 -3.32
CA SER A 22 12.19 16.10 -1.88
C SER A 22 11.25 15.19 -1.10
N SER A 23 10.00 15.02 -1.56
CA SER A 23 9.04 14.12 -0.92
C SER A 23 9.56 12.68 -0.86
N ARG A 24 10.16 12.16 -1.94
CA ARG A 24 10.77 10.82 -1.95
C ARG A 24 11.90 10.68 -0.93
N LYS A 25 12.76 11.69 -0.78
CA LYS A 25 13.82 11.69 0.25
C LYS A 25 13.22 11.71 1.67
N HIS A 26 12.19 12.52 1.89
CA HIS A 26 11.48 12.56 3.18
C HIS A 26 10.84 11.21 3.52
N ALA A 27 10.22 10.55 2.55
CA ALA A 27 9.63 9.23 2.74
C ALA A 27 10.68 8.18 3.17
N VAL A 28 11.83 8.14 2.51
CA VAL A 28 12.93 7.24 2.88
C VAL A 28 13.43 7.51 4.30
N ASN A 29 13.58 8.79 4.67
CA ASN A 29 14.00 9.15 6.02
C ASN A 29 12.95 8.77 7.08
N GLU A 30 11.66 8.92 6.79
CA GLU A 30 10.58 8.48 7.69
C GLU A 30 10.51 6.96 7.83
N ILE A 31 10.71 6.21 6.74
CA ILE A 31 10.82 4.75 6.80
C ILE A 31 11.98 4.37 7.71
N LYS A 32 13.16 4.99 7.52
CA LYS A 32 14.34 4.75 8.36
C LYS A 32 14.05 5.06 9.84
N ARG A 33 13.44 6.20 10.14
CA ARG A 33 13.10 6.63 11.50
C ARG A 33 12.13 5.67 12.19
N LYS A 34 11.11 5.19 11.47
CA LYS A 34 10.11 4.27 12.02
C LYS A 34 10.63 2.83 12.12
N ALA A 35 11.48 2.41 11.20
CA ALA A 35 12.12 1.09 11.23
C ALA A 35 13.22 0.98 12.30
N SER A 36 13.90 2.07 12.64
CA SER A 36 14.96 2.08 13.65
C SER A 36 14.47 2.05 15.09
N CYS A 37 13.23 2.43 15.34
CA CYS A 37 12.69 2.61 16.69
C CYS A 37 11.60 1.58 16.98
N ASN A 38 11.75 0.82 18.07
CA ASN A 38 10.74 -0.14 18.53
C ASN A 38 9.49 0.52 19.16
N GLN A 39 9.36 1.85 19.03
CA GLN A 39 8.22 2.64 19.50
C GLN A 39 7.10 2.75 18.45
N PHE A 40 7.41 2.46 17.19
CA PHE A 40 6.43 2.49 16.10
C PHE A 40 5.97 1.08 15.75
N PRO A 41 4.73 0.92 15.26
CA PRO A 41 4.28 -0.35 14.71
C PRO A 41 5.13 -0.75 13.50
N ARG A 42 5.17 -2.05 13.22
CA ARG A 42 5.89 -2.59 12.05
C ARG A 42 5.38 -1.92 10.77
N LEU A 43 6.33 -1.49 9.93
CA LEU A 43 6.01 -0.84 8.66
C LEU A 43 5.54 -1.87 7.64
N LEU A 44 4.41 -1.57 6.99
CA LEU A 44 3.92 -2.29 5.83
C LEU A 44 4.20 -1.47 4.57
N LEU A 45 4.93 -2.05 3.63
CA LEU A 45 5.33 -1.41 2.37
C LEU A 45 4.81 -2.22 1.19
N PHE A 46 4.25 -1.53 0.19
CA PHE A 46 3.84 -2.12 -1.08
C PHE A 46 4.79 -1.62 -2.18
N PRO A 47 5.90 -2.34 -2.46
CA PRO A 47 6.94 -1.87 -3.38
C PRO A 47 6.46 -1.75 -4.82
N GLU A 48 5.34 -2.37 -5.16
CA GLU A 48 4.66 -2.27 -6.46
C GLU A 48 4.12 -0.85 -6.74
N GLY A 49 3.68 -0.14 -5.70
CA GLY A 49 3.14 1.23 -5.82
C GLY A 49 1.83 1.36 -6.61
N THR A 50 1.23 0.24 -7.03
CA THR A 50 -0.07 0.14 -7.70
C THR A 50 -0.68 -1.23 -7.43
N THR A 51 -2.00 -1.35 -7.56
CA THR A 51 -2.71 -2.63 -7.53
C THR A 51 -2.76 -3.20 -8.95
N THR A 52 -2.16 -4.35 -9.20
CA THR A 52 -2.25 -5.04 -10.50
C THR A 52 -3.34 -6.11 -10.49
N ASN A 53 -3.54 -6.76 -11.64
CA ASN A 53 -4.53 -7.81 -11.88
C ASN A 53 -4.30 -9.11 -11.07
N GLY A 54 -3.30 -9.15 -10.18
CA GLY A 54 -3.01 -10.29 -9.31
C GLY A 54 -2.52 -11.55 -10.04
N ARG A 55 -2.28 -11.48 -11.36
CA ARG A 55 -1.79 -12.61 -12.16
C ARG A 55 -0.27 -12.62 -12.31
N LEU A 56 0.37 -11.47 -12.13
CA LEU A 56 1.82 -11.30 -12.23
C LEU A 56 2.29 -10.22 -11.27
N LEU A 57 3.52 -10.37 -10.79
CA LEU A 57 4.22 -9.31 -10.05
C LEU A 57 4.89 -8.39 -11.06
N ILE A 58 4.72 -7.08 -10.90
CA ILE A 58 5.47 -6.08 -11.68
C ILE A 58 6.75 -5.66 -10.94
N SER A 59 7.59 -4.89 -11.63
CA SER A 59 8.86 -4.39 -11.08
C SER A 59 8.68 -3.62 -9.78
N PHE A 60 9.45 -4.02 -8.76
CA PHE A 60 9.47 -3.36 -7.46
C PHE A 60 10.20 -2.03 -7.51
N GLN A 61 9.63 -1.03 -6.86
CA GLN A 61 10.27 0.26 -6.66
C GLN A 61 11.35 0.14 -5.58
N LEU A 62 12.61 0.27 -6.00
CA LEU A 62 13.80 0.23 -5.14
C LEU A 62 13.74 1.20 -3.95
N GLY A 63 12.97 2.29 -4.09
CA GLY A 63 12.78 3.31 -3.04
C GLY A 63 12.35 2.75 -1.68
N ALA A 64 11.56 1.66 -1.67
CA ALA A 64 11.12 1.00 -0.44
C ALA A 64 12.26 0.29 0.31
N PHE A 65 13.34 -0.10 -0.40
CA PHE A 65 14.43 -0.92 0.12
C PHE A 65 15.71 -0.13 0.41
N ILE A 66 15.78 1.16 0.03
CA ILE A 66 16.92 2.05 0.32
C ILE A 66 17.37 2.05 1.80
N PRO A 67 16.46 1.97 2.80
CA PRO A 67 16.86 2.00 4.21
C PRO A 67 17.74 0.83 4.66
N GLY A 68 17.73 -0.31 3.95
CA GLY A 68 18.62 -1.44 4.24
C GLY A 68 18.32 -2.21 5.54
N TYR A 69 17.12 -2.09 6.11
CA TYR A 69 16.70 -2.88 7.27
C TYR A 69 16.22 -4.27 6.86
N PRO A 70 16.20 -5.25 7.79
CA PRO A 70 15.59 -6.56 7.54
C PRO A 70 14.13 -6.43 7.10
N VAL A 71 13.77 -7.11 6.01
CA VAL A 71 12.41 -7.11 5.46
C VAL A 71 11.82 -8.52 5.52
N GLN A 72 10.55 -8.62 5.92
CA GLN A 72 9.79 -9.86 5.83
C GLN A 72 8.97 -9.81 4.53
N PRO A 73 9.30 -10.62 3.51
CA PRO A 73 8.47 -10.71 2.33
C PRO A 73 7.13 -11.37 2.69
N VAL A 74 6.04 -10.79 2.20
CA VAL A 74 4.69 -11.34 2.28
C VAL A 74 4.10 -11.24 0.88
N ILE A 75 3.53 -12.35 0.41
CA ILE A 75 2.78 -12.40 -0.84
C ILE A 75 1.31 -12.50 -0.43
N VAL A 76 0.46 -11.72 -1.09
CA VAL A 76 -0.97 -11.73 -0.88
C VAL A 76 -1.62 -12.10 -2.20
N ARG A 77 -2.35 -13.22 -2.23
CA ARG A 77 -3.15 -13.62 -3.39
C ARG A 77 -4.62 -13.46 -3.06
N TYR A 78 -5.32 -12.75 -3.94
CA TYR A 78 -6.77 -12.63 -3.91
C TYR A 78 -7.36 -13.51 -5.02
N PRO A 79 -7.78 -14.75 -4.74
CA PRO A 79 -8.50 -15.56 -5.71
C PRO A 79 -9.89 -14.95 -5.91
N TYR A 80 -10.05 -14.14 -6.96
CA TYR A 80 -11.33 -13.56 -7.30
C TYR A 80 -12.02 -14.34 -8.43
N VAL A 81 -13.32 -14.62 -8.24
CA VAL A 81 -14.17 -15.23 -9.27
C VAL A 81 -15.05 -14.19 -9.95
N HIS A 82 -15.51 -13.17 -9.20
CA HIS A 82 -16.52 -12.22 -9.68
C HIS A 82 -16.07 -10.75 -9.65
N PHE A 83 -15.04 -10.40 -8.87
CA PHE A 83 -14.62 -9.02 -8.64
C PHE A 83 -13.11 -8.90 -8.77
N ASP A 84 -12.65 -8.28 -9.85
CA ASP A 84 -11.24 -7.93 -10.01
C ASP A 84 -10.93 -6.71 -9.13
N GLN A 85 -10.07 -6.89 -8.12
CA GLN A 85 -9.62 -5.80 -7.25
C GLN A 85 -8.72 -4.79 -8.00
N SER A 86 -8.20 -5.14 -9.18
CA SER A 86 -7.41 -4.21 -9.97
C SER A 86 -8.27 -3.11 -10.56
N TRP A 87 -7.84 -1.87 -10.32
CA TRP A 87 -8.51 -0.69 -10.83
C TRP A 87 -8.22 -0.56 -12.33
N GLY A 88 -8.97 -1.30 -13.16
CA GLY A 88 -8.82 -1.27 -14.61
C GLY A 88 -9.96 -0.53 -15.31
N HIS A 89 -11.20 -0.98 -15.08
CA HIS A 89 -12.33 -0.64 -15.95
C HIS A 89 -13.54 -0.01 -15.24
N ILE A 90 -13.46 0.21 -13.91
CA ILE A 90 -14.60 0.57 -13.06
C ILE A 90 -14.30 1.85 -12.29
N THR A 91 -15.31 2.71 -12.10
CA THR A 91 -15.19 3.92 -11.28
C THR A 91 -14.95 3.57 -9.80
N VAL A 92 -14.21 4.42 -9.09
CA VAL A 92 -13.85 4.26 -7.67
C VAL A 92 -15.06 3.92 -6.81
N ALA A 93 -16.15 4.66 -7.00
CA ALA A 93 -17.36 4.48 -6.20
C ALA A 93 -17.98 3.10 -6.40
N LYS A 94 -18.01 2.60 -7.64
CA LYS A 94 -18.53 1.28 -7.96
C LYS A 94 -17.57 0.17 -7.52
N LEU A 95 -16.25 0.40 -7.57
CA LEU A 95 -15.24 -0.49 -6.99
C LEU A 95 -15.43 -0.62 -5.47
N MET A 96 -15.52 0.50 -4.75
CA MET A 96 -15.74 0.53 -3.31
C MET A 96 -17.07 -0.14 -2.93
N PHE A 97 -18.15 0.18 -3.65
CA PHE A 97 -19.45 -0.44 -3.40
C PHE A 97 -19.42 -1.97 -3.59
N ARG A 98 -18.76 -2.46 -4.65
CA ARG A 98 -18.60 -3.90 -4.88
C ARG A 98 -17.72 -4.56 -3.82
N MET A 99 -16.67 -3.88 -3.37
CA MET A 99 -15.81 -4.38 -2.30
C MET A 99 -16.55 -4.50 -0.96
N PHE A 100 -17.42 -3.54 -0.63
CA PHE A 100 -18.23 -3.58 0.60
C PHE A 100 -19.41 -4.56 0.52
N THR A 101 -19.93 -4.86 -0.68
CA THR A 101 -21.04 -5.80 -0.87
C THR A 101 -20.59 -7.24 -1.11
N GLN A 102 -19.28 -7.48 -1.19
CA GLN A 102 -18.73 -8.83 -1.28
C GLN A 102 -18.77 -9.49 0.11
N PHE A 103 -19.70 -10.44 0.30
CA PHE A 103 -19.92 -11.13 1.57
C PHE A 103 -18.68 -11.88 2.09
N HIS A 104 -17.82 -12.35 1.18
CA HIS A 104 -16.59 -13.05 1.52
C HIS A 104 -15.45 -12.66 0.55
N ASN A 105 -14.36 -12.13 1.09
CA ASN A 105 -13.12 -11.88 0.36
C ASN A 105 -12.10 -12.95 0.77
N PHE A 106 -11.82 -13.89 -0.13
CA PHE A 106 -10.73 -14.85 0.08
C PHE A 106 -9.38 -14.14 -0.08
N MET A 107 -8.46 -14.41 0.84
CA MET A 107 -7.08 -13.94 0.83
C MET A 107 -6.21 -15.09 1.32
N GLU A 108 -5.14 -15.39 0.60
CA GLU A 108 -4.09 -16.34 1.02
C GLU A 108 -2.69 -15.75 0.88
#